data_AF-A0A8T6SI52-F1
#
_entry.id   AF-A0A8T6SI52-F1
#
_cell.length_a   1.000
_cell.length_b   1.000
_cell.length_c   1.000
_cell.angle_alpha   90.00
_cell.angle_beta   90.00
_cell.angle_gamma   90.00
#
_symmetry.space_group_name_H-M   'P 1'
#
loop_
_entity.id
_entity.type
_entity.pdbx_description
1 polymer ?
#
loop_
_entity_poly.entity_id
_entity_poly.type
_entity_poly.pdbx_seq_one_letter_code
_entity_poly.pdbx_strand_id
1 'polypeptide(L)'
;MAEEENVKRILTDEKLSAIKSMLEKDHAIDCIFLLHLDRGRWKAAKEFMQGLGLTLSDGTFRSRMMEIENLGLAKSVPIDPLKKYYVKTEFGEKMAKLLLELFEAVV
;
A
#
# COMPACT_ATOMS: atom_id res chain seq x y z
N MET A 1 5.88 -0.74 -31.24
CA MET A 1 5.86 -2.22 -31.01
C MET A 1 6.26 -2.59 -29.58
N ALA A 2 7.35 -2.07 -29.01
CA ALA A 2 7.75 -2.38 -27.62
C ALA A 2 6.76 -1.90 -26.54
N GLU A 3 6.18 -0.72 -26.72
CA GLU A 3 5.16 -0.18 -25.80
C GLU A 3 3.89 -1.03 -25.77
N GLU A 4 3.40 -1.43 -26.95
CA GLU A 4 2.22 -2.29 -27.07
C GLU A 4 2.44 -3.65 -26.39
N GLU A 5 3.63 -4.23 -26.52
CA GLU A 5 3.98 -5.49 -25.86
C GLU A 5 4.04 -5.34 -24.34
N ASN A 6 4.60 -4.23 -23.84
CA ASN A 6 4.59 -3.91 -22.42
C ASN A 6 3.16 -3.76 -21.90
N VAL A 7 2.29 -3.07 -22.65
CA VAL A 7 0.88 -2.94 -22.29
C VAL A 7 0.20 -4.30 -22.25
N LYS A 8 0.38 -5.15 -23.27
CA LYS A 8 -0.16 -6.52 -23.27
C LYS A 8 0.26 -7.29 -22.02
N ARG A 9 1.56 -7.27 -21.69
CA ARG A 9 2.06 -7.89 -20.47
C ARG A 9 1.42 -7.33 -19.21
N ILE A 10 1.29 -6.01 -19.08
CA ILE A 10 0.65 -5.38 -17.91
C ILE A 10 -0.82 -5.79 -17.80
N LEU A 11 -1.49 -6.01 -18.93
CA LEU A 11 -2.90 -6.41 -18.97
C LEU A 11 -3.10 -7.89 -18.66
N THR A 12 -2.16 -8.77 -18.97
CA THR A 12 -2.32 -10.22 -18.84
C THR A 12 -1.57 -10.87 -17.67
N ASP A 13 -0.54 -10.24 -17.12
CA ASP A 13 0.20 -10.77 -15.98
C ASP A 13 -0.66 -10.77 -14.70
N GLU A 14 -0.86 -11.96 -14.12
CA GLU A 14 -1.72 -12.14 -12.94
C GLU A 14 -1.24 -11.37 -11.71
N LYS A 15 0.08 -11.28 -11.52
CA LYS A 15 0.66 -10.53 -10.39
C LYS A 15 0.40 -9.03 -10.57
N LEU A 16 0.58 -8.51 -11.79
CA LEU A 16 0.24 -7.12 -12.11
C LEU A 16 -1.26 -6.87 -11.99
N SER A 17 -2.10 -7.82 -12.38
CA SER A 17 -3.56 -7.75 -12.18
C SER A 17 -3.93 -7.60 -10.70
N ALA A 18 -3.33 -8.43 -9.83
CA ALA A 18 -3.57 -8.35 -8.38
C ALA A 18 -3.09 -7.02 -7.79
N ILE A 19 -1.95 -6.50 -8.22
CA ILE A 19 -1.45 -5.18 -7.78
C ILE A 19 -2.39 -4.07 -8.22
N LYS A 20 -2.83 -4.04 -9.49
CA LYS A 20 -3.78 -3.03 -10.00
C LYS A 20 -5.08 -3.05 -9.21
N SER A 21 -5.67 -4.23 -9.03
CA SER A 21 -6.90 -4.39 -8.25
C SER A 21 -6.75 -3.93 -6.80
N MET A 22 -5.58 -4.14 -6.19
CA MET A 22 -5.29 -3.63 -4.85
C MET A 22 -5.21 -2.10 -4.84
N LEU A 23 -4.50 -1.49 -5.80
CA LEU A 23 -4.32 -0.03 -5.89
C LEU A 23 -5.63 0.72 -6.15
N GLU A 24 -6.60 0.10 -6.83
CA GLU A 24 -7.94 0.66 -7.09
C GLU A 24 -8.85 0.69 -5.84
N LYS A 25 -8.51 -0.07 -4.79
CA LYS A 25 -9.34 -0.15 -3.59
C LYS A 25 -9.20 1.10 -2.73
N ASP A 26 -10.31 1.46 -2.10
CA ASP A 26 -10.36 2.55 -1.14
C ASP A 26 -9.28 2.41 -0.06
N HIS A 27 -8.61 3.53 0.24
CA HIS A 27 -7.48 3.63 1.17
C HIS A 27 -6.26 2.74 0.88
N ALA A 28 -6.16 2.08 -0.28
CA ALA A 28 -4.99 1.25 -0.59
C ALA A 28 -3.71 2.08 -0.72
N ILE A 29 -3.77 3.13 -1.54
CA ILE A 29 -2.65 4.07 -1.73
C ILE A 29 -2.32 4.78 -0.42
N ASP A 30 -3.33 5.21 0.34
CA ASP A 30 -3.14 5.81 1.68
C ASP A 30 -2.35 4.87 2.59
N CYS A 31 -2.70 3.58 2.63
CA CYS A 31 -1.99 2.58 3.45
C CYS A 31 -0.55 2.35 2.98
N ILE A 32 -0.28 2.44 1.67
CA ILE A 32 1.09 2.38 1.13
C ILE A 32 1.89 3.60 1.60
N PHE A 33 1.33 4.80 1.54
CA PHE A 33 2.01 6.01 2.04
C PHE A 33 2.18 6.01 3.55
N LEU A 34 1.20 5.51 4.30
CA LEU A 34 1.34 5.30 5.74
C LEU A 34 2.53 4.38 6.04
N LEU A 35 2.73 3.30 5.28
CA LEU A 35 3.91 2.44 5.42
C LEU A 35 5.21 3.12 5.02
N HIS A 36 5.19 3.91 3.94
CA HIS A 36 6.34 4.71 3.50
C HIS A 36 6.81 5.64 4.62
N LEU A 37 5.86 6.27 5.33
CA LEU A 37 6.08 7.14 6.50
C LEU A 37 6.26 6.38 7.83
N ASP A 38 6.49 5.06 7.80
CA ASP A 38 6.70 4.20 8.97
C ASP A 38 5.52 4.17 9.98
N ARG A 39 4.30 4.41 9.50
CA ARG A 39 3.03 4.40 10.27
C ARG A 39 2.28 3.08 10.15
N GLY A 40 2.98 1.94 10.13
CA GLY A 40 2.37 0.61 10.02
C GLY A 40 1.70 0.08 11.31
N ARG A 41 1.59 0.91 12.36
CA ARG A 41 0.79 0.64 13.57
C ARG A 41 -0.55 1.36 13.46
N TRP A 42 -1.64 0.66 13.80
CA TRP A 42 -3.00 1.23 13.73
C TRP A 42 -3.12 2.59 14.43
N LYS A 43 -2.63 2.72 15.67
CA LYS A 43 -2.68 3.98 16.41
C LYS A 43 -1.98 5.13 15.67
N ALA A 44 -0.79 4.88 15.13
CA ALA A 44 -0.01 5.90 14.42
C ALA A 44 -0.62 6.29 13.07
N ALA A 45 -1.22 5.33 12.36
CA ALA A 45 -1.98 5.57 11.14
C ALA A 45 -3.23 6.41 11.42
N LYS A 46 -4.02 6.00 12.41
CA LYS A 46 -5.24 6.71 12.83
C LYS A 46 -4.95 8.15 13.20
N GLU A 47 -3.97 8.38 14.07
CA GLU A 47 -3.60 9.74 14.51
C GLU A 47 -3.16 10.62 13.35
N PHE A 48 -2.41 10.07 12.39
CA PHE A 48 -2.00 10.80 11.20
C PHE A 48 -3.19 11.20 10.31
N MET A 49 -4.06 10.23 9.98
CA MET A 49 -5.23 10.48 9.14
C MET A 49 -6.17 11.50 9.80
N GLN A 50 -6.41 11.37 11.11
CA GLN A 50 -7.23 12.32 11.87
C GLN A 50 -6.62 13.72 11.91
N GLY A 51 -5.28 13.83 12.01
CA GLY A 51 -4.58 15.11 11.94
C GLY A 51 -4.76 15.85 10.60
N LEU A 52 -5.09 15.11 9.53
CA LEU A 52 -5.41 15.66 8.21
C LEU A 52 -6.93 15.88 7.99
N GLY A 53 -7.77 15.60 8.99
CA GLY A 53 -9.23 15.62 8.84
C GLY A 53 -9.79 14.46 8.02
N LEU A 54 -9.00 13.42 7.78
CA LEU A 54 -9.38 12.22 7.03
C LEU A 54 -9.85 11.10 7.96
N THR A 55 -10.67 10.20 7.42
CA THR A 55 -11.14 9.01 8.15
C THR A 55 -10.49 7.76 7.57
N LEU A 56 -10.05 6.87 8.46
CA LEU A 56 -9.65 5.50 8.14
C LEU A 56 -10.19 4.64 9.29
N SER A 57 -10.85 3.52 9.00
CA SER A 57 -11.35 2.60 10.04
C SER A 57 -10.31 1.51 10.36
N ASP A 58 -10.35 0.94 11.57
CA ASP A 58 -9.44 -0.17 11.93
C ASP A 58 -9.66 -1.38 11.00
N GLY A 59 -10.92 -1.70 10.69
CA GLY A 59 -11.27 -2.80 9.78
C GLY A 59 -10.70 -2.59 8.37
N THR A 60 -10.85 -1.38 7.83
CA THR A 60 -10.29 -1.02 6.52
C THR A 60 -8.77 -1.07 6.53
N PHE A 61 -8.12 -0.44 7.52
CA PHE A 61 -6.68 -0.45 7.69
C PHE A 61 -6.13 -1.88 7.72
N ARG A 62 -6.72 -2.76 8.54
CA ARG A 62 -6.30 -4.17 8.62
C ARG A 62 -6.50 -4.92 7.31
N SER A 63 -7.64 -4.73 6.66
CA SER A 63 -7.92 -5.35 5.35
C SER A 63 -6.88 -4.94 4.32
N ARG A 64 -6.55 -3.64 4.23
CA ARG A 64 -5.52 -3.13 3.32
C ARG A 64 -4.14 -3.66 3.67
N MET A 65 -3.74 -3.61 4.94
CA MET A 65 -2.43 -4.08 5.38
C MET A 65 -2.22 -5.58 5.14
N MET A 66 -3.26 -6.41 5.33
CA MET A 66 -3.19 -7.84 4.99
C MET A 66 -3.00 -8.07 3.49
N GLU A 67 -3.70 -7.31 2.64
CA GLU A 67 -3.56 -7.45 1.19
C GLU A 67 -2.19 -6.97 0.69
N ILE A 68 -1.71 -5.83 1.21
CA ILE A 68 -0.36 -5.29 0.95
C ILE A 68 0.70 -6.30 1.42
N GLU A 69 0.51 -6.95 2.57
CA GLU A 69 1.38 -8.04 3.06
C GLU A 69 1.36 -9.26 2.12
N ASN A 70 0.18 -9.72 1.71
CA ASN A 70 0.02 -10.86 0.81
C ASN A 70 0.67 -10.64 -0.57
N LEU A 71 0.69 -9.40 -1.05
CA LEU A 71 1.35 -9.01 -2.30
C LEU A 71 2.87 -8.78 -2.14
N GLY A 72 3.40 -8.89 -0.93
CA GLY A 72 4.82 -8.72 -0.62
C GLY A 72 5.29 -7.26 -0.55
N LEU A 73 4.37 -6.29 -0.50
CA LEU A 73 4.70 -4.87 -0.33
C LEU A 73 4.99 -4.54 1.15
N ALA A 74 4.43 -5.32 2.07
CA ALA A 74 4.70 -5.21 3.50
C ALA A 74 5.02 -6.56 4.12
N LYS A 75 5.54 -6.53 5.33
CA LYS A 75 5.64 -7.69 6.22
C LYS A 75 5.15 -7.30 7.61
N SER A 76 4.52 -8.22 8.32
CA SER A 76 4.18 -8.02 9.71
C SER A 76 5.34 -8.38 10.64
N VAL A 77 5.48 -7.58 11.70
CA VAL A 77 6.44 -7.76 12.77
C VAL A 77 5.65 -7.96 14.07
N PRO A 78 5.85 -9.09 14.78
CA PRO A 78 5.20 -9.33 16.06
C PRO A 78 5.66 -8.29 17.10
N ILE A 79 4.72 -7.79 17.89
CA ILE A 79 5.00 -7.03 19.12
C ILE A 79 4.84 -7.96 20.32
N ASP A 80 3.73 -8.70 20.33
CA ASP A 80 3.39 -9.74 21.30
C ASP A 80 2.55 -10.82 20.58
N PRO A 81 2.14 -11.93 21.23
CA PRO A 81 1.39 -13.01 20.58
C PRO A 81 0.06 -12.58 19.92
N LEU A 82 -0.50 -11.43 20.32
CA LEU A 82 -1.78 -10.90 19.83
C LEU A 82 -1.63 -9.63 18.97
N LYS A 83 -0.47 -8.96 19.05
CA LYS A 83 -0.23 -7.69 18.39
C LYS A 83 0.89 -7.80 17.37
N LYS A 84 0.64 -7.26 16.18
CA LYS A 84 1.64 -7.07 15.13
C LYS A 84 1.57 -5.64 14.60
N TYR A 85 2.64 -5.19 13.98
CA TYR A 85 2.66 -3.98 13.15
C TYR A 85 3.23 -4.31 11.78
N TYR A 86 2.99 -3.46 10.81
CA TYR A 86 3.44 -3.66 9.44
C TYR A 86 4.66 -2.79 9.15
N VAL A 87 5.60 -3.31 8.37
CA VAL A 87 6.72 -2.55 7.83
C VAL A 87 6.80 -2.77 6.33
N LYS A 88 7.19 -1.73 5.59
CA LYS A 88 7.44 -1.81 4.15
C LYS A 88 8.56 -2.79 3.83
N THR A 89 8.42 -3.51 2.71
CA THR A 89 9.54 -4.23 2.07
C THR A 89 10.27 -3.29 1.10
N GLU A 90 11.39 -3.74 0.52
CA GLU A 90 12.03 -3.00 -0.59
C GLU A 90 11.08 -2.82 -1.78
N PHE A 91 10.24 -3.83 -2.05
CA PHE A 91 9.23 -3.75 -3.10
C PHE A 91 8.14 -2.73 -2.76
N GLY A 92 7.64 -2.73 -1.52
CA GLY A 92 6.67 -1.74 -1.06
C GLY A 92 7.22 -0.31 -1.08
N GLU A 93 8.48 -0.12 -0.69
CA GLU A 93 9.16 1.18 -0.76
C GLU A 93 9.29 1.67 -2.21
N LYS A 94 9.66 0.78 -3.14
CA LYS A 94 9.69 1.11 -4.57
C LYS A 94 8.30 1.49 -5.09
N MET A 95 7.26 0.75 -4.70
CA MET A 95 5.88 1.07 -5.10
C MET A 95 5.45 2.45 -4.58
N ALA A 96 5.72 2.75 -3.30
CA ALA A 96 5.38 4.03 -2.72
C ALA A 96 6.04 5.21 -3.47
N LYS A 97 7.33 5.08 -3.82
CA LYS A 97 8.05 6.10 -4.59
C LYS A 97 7.48 6.31 -5.99
N LEU A 98 7.14 5.24 -6.71
CA LEU A 98 6.50 5.35 -8.02
C LEU A 98 5.12 6.03 -7.94
N LEU A 99 4.36 5.76 -6.87
CA LEU A 99 3.08 6.44 -6.65
C LEU A 99 3.28 7.92 -6.30
N LEU A 100 4.29 8.26 -5.49
CA LEU A 100 4.65 9.67 -5.23
C LEU A 100 5.00 10.40 -6.53
N GLU A 101 5.91 9.84 -7.32
CA GLU A 101 6.30 10.39 -8.63
C GLU A 101 5.10 10.56 -9.57
N LEU A 102 4.19 9.58 -9.60
CA LEU A 102 2.96 9.66 -10.38
C LEU A 102 2.09 10.83 -9.94
N PHE A 103 1.83 10.98 -8.64
CA PHE A 103 0.96 12.04 -8.12
C PHE A 103 1.62 13.41 -8.22
N GLU A 104 2.94 13.52 -8.07
CA GLU A 104 3.69 14.76 -8.31
C GLU A 104 3.65 15.19 -9.78
N ALA A 105 3.61 14.25 -10.73
CA ALA A 105 3.60 14.56 -12.15
C ALA A 105 2.23 15.02 -12.69
N VAL A 106 1.14 14.78 -11.96
CA VAL A 106 -0.24 15.09 -12.40
C VAL A 106 -0.88 16.27 -11.65
N VAL A 107 -0.21 16.80 -10.62
CA VAL A 107 -0.61 18.01 -9.87
C VAL A 107 0.27 19.19 -10.24
#